data_AF-A0A257GZX6-F1
#
_entry.id   AF-A0A257GZX6-F1
#
_cell.length_a   1.000
_cell.length_b   1.000
_cell.length_c   1.000
_cell.angle_alpha   90.00
_cell.angle_beta   90.00
_cell.angle_gamma   90.00
#
_symmetry.space_group_name_H-M   'P 1'
#
loop_
_entity.id
_entity.type
_entity.pdbx_description
1 polymer ?
#
loop_
_entity_poly.entity_id
_entity_poly.type
_entity_poly.pdbx_seq_one_letter_code
_entity_poly.pdbx_strand_id
1 'polypeptide(L)'
;MKTPSSLLSQLIAAVASMALLWLAFSVYASGEPLWALALLVLGGISLYIYLSATTLAWRYLFPGVAAMLIFVAFPLIYTIQIGFTNYSSNNLLTETRARAYLLEQADVNEARAFATTVHSVGSDYRLVLAAQGEGGATRYMSAVFKDRVPNAPLRMEPLPADQVLGDPLNLRQVIALRDTLMALKLSMPDQTTLQYAGLREFAVFEPVWQAQPGGGLKRLADGALYQPNRDTGFFEDAQGQRLQPGFKVNVGLANYTRMFGDPDMRGPFLSIFIWTVVFAGLTVVFSTAIGMTLAVVLNWEALKYRTLYRTLLFLPYAVPGFISILVFKGLFNQNFGELNA
;
A
#
# COMPACT_ATOMS: atom_id res chain seq x y z
N MET A 1 39.61 -31.84 -21.76
CA MET A 1 40.70 -31.09 -21.08
C MET A 1 40.07 -30.16 -20.05
N LYS A 2 40.30 -30.39 -18.75
CA LYS A 2 39.91 -29.46 -17.68
C LYS A 2 40.93 -28.32 -17.70
N THR A 3 40.55 -27.12 -18.12
CA THR A 3 41.35 -25.92 -17.83
C THR A 3 41.32 -25.70 -16.32
N PRO A 4 42.47 -25.59 -15.63
CA PRO A 4 42.49 -25.26 -14.21
C PRO A 4 41.80 -23.91 -14.04
N SER A 5 40.78 -23.83 -13.16
CA SER A 5 40.13 -22.58 -12.82
C SER A 5 41.18 -21.61 -12.30
N SER A 6 41.35 -20.45 -12.95
CA SER A 6 42.31 -19.45 -12.50
C SER A 6 41.96 -18.98 -11.08
N LEU A 7 42.97 -18.64 -10.26
CA LEU A 7 42.76 -18.11 -8.90
C LEU A 7 41.76 -16.95 -8.89
N LEU A 8 41.75 -16.13 -9.95
CA LEU A 8 40.78 -15.06 -10.14
C LEU A 8 39.32 -15.55 -10.19
N SER A 9 39.04 -16.64 -10.91
CA SER A 9 37.69 -17.20 -11.01
C SER A 9 37.18 -17.75 -9.67
N GLN A 10 38.06 -18.36 -8.87
CA GLN A 10 37.74 -18.84 -7.53
C GLN A 10 37.50 -17.67 -6.55
N LEU A 11 38.28 -16.59 -6.67
CA LEU A 11 38.09 -15.39 -5.87
C LEU A 11 36.77 -14.70 -6.21
N ILE A 12 36.42 -14.56 -7.50
CA ILE A 12 35.12 -14.03 -7.93
C ILE A 12 33.98 -14.89 -7.39
N ALA A 13 34.10 -16.22 -7.48
CA ALA A 13 33.11 -17.15 -6.94
C ALA A 13 32.90 -16.99 -5.43
N ALA A 14 34.00 -16.89 -4.68
CA ALA A 14 33.97 -16.72 -3.22
C ALA A 14 33.32 -15.38 -2.83
N VAL A 15 33.71 -14.28 -3.50
CA VAL A 15 33.13 -12.96 -3.27
C VAL A 15 31.63 -12.95 -3.62
N ALA A 16 31.24 -13.52 -4.76
CA ALA A 16 29.84 -13.58 -5.19
C ALA A 16 28.99 -14.44 -4.24
N SER A 17 29.53 -15.56 -3.75
CA SER A 17 28.86 -16.42 -2.77
C SER A 17 28.70 -15.71 -1.43
N MET A 18 29.73 -15.03 -0.96
CA MET A 18 29.69 -14.26 0.28
C MET A 18 28.70 -13.09 0.18
N ALA A 19 28.68 -12.38 -0.94
CA ALA A 19 27.70 -11.33 -1.20
C ALA A 19 26.26 -11.87 -1.23
N LEU A 20 26.02 -13.02 -1.86
CA LEU A 20 24.71 -13.67 -1.87
C LEU A 20 24.26 -14.05 -0.45
N LEU A 21 25.13 -14.67 0.34
CA LEU A 21 24.82 -15.07 1.72
C LEU A 21 24.56 -13.86 2.61
N TRP A 22 25.37 -12.81 2.46
CA TRP A 22 25.16 -11.55 3.17
C TRP A 22 23.80 -10.94 2.82
N LEU A 23 23.46 -10.84 1.53
CA LEU A 23 22.19 -10.26 1.09
C LEU A 23 21.00 -11.09 1.55
N ALA A 24 21.07 -12.42 1.44
CA ALA A 24 20.03 -13.32 1.94
C ALA A 24 19.85 -13.19 3.45
N PHE A 25 20.95 -13.10 4.22
CA PHE A 25 20.88 -12.87 5.65
C PHE A 25 20.28 -11.50 6.00
N SER A 26 20.65 -10.44 5.28
CA SER A 26 20.07 -9.11 5.48
C SER A 26 18.56 -9.10 5.25
N VAL A 27 18.08 -9.77 4.20
CA VAL A 27 16.63 -9.90 3.92
C VAL A 27 15.92 -10.77 4.96
N TYR A 28 16.58 -11.82 5.45
CA TYR A 28 16.04 -12.61 6.55
C TYR A 28 15.92 -11.79 7.84
N ALA A 29 16.96 -11.02 8.17
CA ALA A 29 17.01 -10.17 9.35
C ALA A 29 15.98 -9.02 9.30
N SER A 30 15.55 -8.60 8.11
CA SER A 30 14.44 -7.64 7.95
C SER A 30 13.04 -8.24 8.14
N GLY A 31 12.94 -9.55 8.45
CA GLY A 31 11.68 -10.23 8.73
C GLY A 31 11.00 -10.85 7.50
N GLU A 32 11.72 -11.00 6.37
CA GLU A 32 11.17 -11.49 5.10
C GLU A 32 11.78 -12.85 4.69
N PRO A 33 11.47 -13.95 5.41
CA PRO A 33 12.16 -15.23 5.24
C PRO A 33 11.91 -15.89 3.89
N LEU A 34 10.73 -15.70 3.29
CA LEU A 34 10.40 -16.26 1.98
C LEU A 34 11.23 -15.62 0.87
N TRP A 35 11.44 -14.31 0.92
CA TRP A 35 12.27 -13.58 -0.03
C TRP A 35 13.75 -13.91 0.13
N ALA A 36 14.22 -14.06 1.37
CA ALA A 36 15.57 -14.53 1.65
C ALA A 36 15.81 -15.94 1.06
N LEU A 37 14.87 -16.86 1.24
CA LEU A 37 14.94 -18.21 0.68
C LEU A 37 14.93 -18.17 -0.86
N ALA A 38 14.03 -17.39 -1.46
CA ALA A 38 13.94 -17.27 -2.92
C ALA A 38 15.25 -16.72 -3.52
N LEU A 39 15.82 -15.69 -2.90
CA LEU A 39 17.11 -15.14 -3.30
C LEU A 39 18.23 -16.17 -3.17
N LEU A 40 18.29 -16.91 -2.06
CA LEU A 40 19.31 -17.92 -1.83
C LEU A 40 19.22 -19.06 -2.85
N VAL A 41 18.01 -19.53 -3.15
CA VAL A 41 17.77 -20.60 -4.14
C VAL A 41 18.14 -20.12 -5.54
N LEU A 42 17.61 -18.98 -5.99
CA LEU A 42 17.88 -18.44 -7.32
C LEU A 42 19.36 -18.05 -7.50
N GLY A 43 19.94 -17.40 -6.49
CA GLY A 43 21.36 -17.04 -6.48
C GLY A 43 22.28 -18.26 -6.43
N GLY A 44 21.93 -19.30 -5.66
CA GLY A 44 22.66 -20.55 -5.61
C GLY A 44 22.63 -21.30 -6.93
N ILE A 45 21.46 -21.37 -7.59
CA ILE A 45 21.32 -21.93 -8.94
C ILE A 45 22.15 -21.12 -9.94
N SER A 46 22.11 -19.78 -9.86
CA SER A 46 22.92 -18.90 -10.70
C SER A 46 24.42 -19.18 -10.54
N LEU A 47 24.93 -19.20 -9.31
CA LEU A 47 26.32 -19.52 -9.01
C LEU A 47 26.69 -20.91 -9.53
N TYR A 48 25.86 -21.92 -9.31
CA TYR A 48 26.09 -23.26 -9.84
C TYR A 48 26.20 -23.26 -11.37
N ILE A 49 25.30 -22.57 -12.07
CA ILE A 49 25.29 -22.50 -13.54
C ILE A 49 26.52 -21.79 -14.10
N TYR A 50 26.96 -20.68 -13.47
CA TYR A 50 28.10 -19.91 -13.97
C TYR A 50 29.46 -20.47 -13.54
N LEU A 51 29.53 -21.18 -12.40
CA LEU A 51 30.76 -21.76 -11.89
C LEU A 51 31.00 -23.20 -12.36
N SER A 52 29.94 -23.96 -12.64
CA SER A 52 30.08 -25.33 -13.14
C SER A 52 30.55 -25.37 -14.58
N ALA A 53 31.42 -26.34 -14.90
CA ALA A 53 31.90 -26.59 -16.26
C ALA A 53 30.87 -27.36 -17.13
N THR A 54 29.84 -27.96 -16.52
CA THR A 54 28.86 -28.83 -17.21
C THR A 54 27.61 -28.09 -17.69
N THR A 55 27.44 -26.82 -17.30
CA THR A 55 26.20 -26.04 -17.45
C THR A 55 26.30 -24.96 -18.54
N LEU A 56 27.15 -25.14 -19.55
CA LEU A 56 27.41 -24.11 -20.57
C LEU A 56 26.13 -23.61 -21.25
N ALA A 57 25.23 -24.50 -21.66
CA ALA A 57 23.95 -24.13 -22.28
C ALA A 57 23.07 -23.29 -21.34
N TRP A 58 23.06 -23.62 -20.04
CA TRP A 58 22.29 -22.92 -19.03
C TRP A 58 22.78 -21.48 -18.78
N ARG A 59 24.04 -21.15 -19.06
CA ARG A 59 24.56 -19.78 -18.91
C ARG A 59 23.87 -18.78 -19.85
N TYR A 60 23.35 -19.26 -20.98
CA TYR A 60 22.61 -18.45 -21.96
C TYR A 60 21.11 -18.45 -21.69
N LEU A 61 20.56 -19.59 -21.25
CA LEU A 61 19.13 -19.75 -21.00
C LEU A 61 18.69 -19.16 -19.65
N PHE A 62 19.52 -19.30 -18.62
CA PHE A 62 19.15 -18.98 -17.24
C PHE A 62 18.72 -17.53 -17.02
N PRO A 63 19.39 -16.48 -17.55
CA PRO A 63 18.93 -15.10 -17.36
C PRO A 63 17.50 -14.88 -17.85
N GLY A 64 17.14 -15.44 -19.01
CA GLY A 64 15.80 -15.35 -19.57
C GLY A 64 14.77 -16.12 -18.75
N VAL A 65 15.10 -17.35 -18.34
CA VAL A 65 14.21 -18.18 -17.51
C VAL A 65 14.01 -17.56 -16.12
N ALA A 66 15.07 -17.05 -15.49
CA ALA A 66 14.98 -16.37 -14.21
C ALA A 66 14.09 -15.12 -14.30
N ALA A 67 14.27 -14.30 -15.35
CA ALA A 67 13.40 -13.16 -15.60
C ALA A 67 11.94 -13.59 -15.82
N MET A 68 11.69 -14.66 -16.59
CA MET A 68 10.34 -15.18 -16.79
C MET A 68 9.72 -15.68 -15.49
N LEU A 69 10.48 -16.37 -14.63
CA LEU A 69 9.99 -16.84 -13.34
C LEU A 69 9.64 -15.68 -12.40
N ILE A 70 10.47 -14.65 -12.34
CA ILE A 70 10.29 -13.50 -11.44
C ILE A 70 9.19 -12.56 -11.94
N PHE A 71 9.15 -12.25 -13.24
CA PHE A 71 8.28 -11.21 -13.78
C PHE A 71 7.01 -11.73 -14.44
N VAL A 72 6.93 -13.03 -14.75
CA VAL A 72 5.73 -13.63 -15.38
C VAL A 72 5.12 -14.69 -14.46
N ALA A 73 5.89 -15.71 -14.08
CA ALA A 73 5.33 -16.83 -13.31
C ALA A 73 4.95 -16.42 -11.88
N PHE A 74 5.78 -15.63 -11.20
CA PHE A 74 5.50 -15.18 -9.84
C PHE A 74 4.24 -14.32 -9.74
N PRO A 75 4.04 -13.25 -10.55
CA PRO A 75 2.78 -12.49 -10.53
C PRO A 75 1.58 -13.37 -10.88
N LEU A 76 1.72 -14.29 -11.84
CA LEU A 76 0.65 -15.22 -12.21
C LEU A 76 0.24 -16.13 -11.05
N ILE A 77 1.21 -16.75 -10.35
CA ILE A 77 0.93 -17.59 -9.18
C ILE A 77 0.33 -16.76 -8.05
N TYR A 78 0.83 -15.54 -7.83
CA TYR A 78 0.30 -14.62 -6.83
C TYR A 78 -1.16 -14.23 -7.11
N THR A 79 -1.50 -13.94 -8.37
CA THR A 79 -2.88 -13.68 -8.80
C THR A 79 -3.77 -14.90 -8.60
N ILE A 80 -3.30 -16.11 -8.93
CA ILE A 80 -4.02 -17.35 -8.66
C ILE A 80 -4.28 -17.51 -7.16
N GLN A 81 -3.27 -17.31 -6.31
CA GLN A 81 -3.40 -17.39 -4.86
C GLN A 81 -4.41 -16.39 -4.31
N ILE A 82 -4.42 -15.15 -4.82
CA ILE A 82 -5.43 -14.13 -4.45
C ILE A 82 -6.84 -14.62 -4.79
N GLY A 83 -7.02 -15.34 -5.91
CA GLY A 83 -8.29 -15.93 -6.32
C GLY A 83 -8.92 -16.89 -5.30
N PHE A 84 -8.14 -17.46 -4.38
CA PHE A 84 -8.62 -18.31 -3.28
C PHE A 84 -8.91 -17.53 -1.99
N THR A 85 -8.86 -16.20 -2.00
CA THR A 85 -9.00 -15.37 -0.80
C THR A 85 -10.12 -14.35 -0.93
N ASN A 86 -10.58 -13.77 0.17
CA ASN A 86 -11.56 -12.69 0.18
C ASN A 86 -10.94 -11.29 -0.10
N TYR A 87 -9.73 -11.25 -0.68
CA TYR A 87 -8.98 -9.99 -0.89
C TYR A 87 -9.81 -9.01 -1.73
N SER A 88 -10.14 -7.89 -1.11
CA SER A 88 -11.04 -6.87 -1.64
C SER A 88 -10.83 -5.57 -0.88
N SER A 89 -11.45 -4.46 -1.32
CA SER A 89 -11.36 -3.17 -0.64
C SER A 89 -11.77 -3.21 0.84
N ASN A 90 -12.65 -4.14 1.22
CA ASN A 90 -13.09 -4.31 2.61
C ASN A 90 -12.12 -5.17 3.44
N ASN A 91 -11.32 -6.03 2.80
CA ASN A 91 -10.47 -7.06 3.40
C ASN A 91 -9.04 -6.99 2.85
N LEU A 92 -8.38 -5.86 3.03
CA LEU A 92 -7.01 -5.62 2.55
C LEU A 92 -5.94 -6.04 3.56
N LEU A 93 -6.26 -5.94 4.85
CA LEU A 93 -5.29 -6.09 5.94
C LEU A 93 -5.16 -7.54 6.40
N THR A 94 -4.09 -7.85 7.13
CA THR A 94 -4.00 -9.09 7.90
C THR A 94 -4.80 -8.95 9.21
N GLU A 95 -5.22 -10.07 9.82
CA GLU A 95 -5.95 -10.08 11.10
C GLU A 95 -5.22 -9.23 12.16
N THR A 96 -3.90 -9.40 12.26
CA THR A 96 -3.04 -8.64 13.19
C THR A 96 -3.07 -7.14 12.90
N ARG A 97 -3.01 -6.72 11.63
CA ARG A 97 -3.01 -5.30 11.25
C ARG A 97 -4.39 -4.66 11.42
N ALA A 98 -5.46 -5.36 11.06
CA ALA A 98 -6.83 -4.91 11.28
C ALA A 98 -7.10 -4.74 12.78
N ARG A 99 -6.66 -5.70 13.60
CA ARG A 99 -6.75 -5.61 15.07
C ARG A 99 -5.96 -4.45 15.66
N ALA A 100 -4.73 -4.25 15.19
CA ALA A 100 -3.90 -3.13 15.65
C ALA A 100 -4.54 -1.78 15.32
N TYR A 101 -5.05 -1.63 14.09
CA TYR A 101 -5.77 -0.42 13.68
C TYR A 101 -6.99 -0.13 14.56
N LEU A 102 -7.79 -1.15 14.88
CA LEU A 102 -8.93 -0.99 15.78
C LEU A 102 -8.48 -0.61 17.19
N LEU A 103 -7.44 -1.24 17.74
CA LEU A 103 -6.93 -0.92 19.08
C LEU A 103 -6.29 0.48 19.18
N GLU A 104 -5.87 1.07 18.07
CA GLU A 104 -5.36 2.44 18.01
C GLU A 104 -6.47 3.49 17.99
N GLN A 105 -7.73 3.10 17.73
CA GLN A 105 -8.85 4.04 17.77
C GLN A 105 -9.10 4.52 19.20
N ALA A 106 -9.14 5.84 19.33
CA ALA A 106 -9.48 6.52 20.56
C ALA A 106 -10.41 7.69 20.25
N ASP A 107 -11.42 7.88 21.09
CA ASP A 107 -12.34 9.01 21.00
C ASP A 107 -11.85 10.14 21.90
N VAL A 108 -12.14 11.37 21.48
CA VAL A 108 -11.84 12.56 22.26
C VAL A 108 -12.96 12.77 23.27
N ASN A 109 -12.63 12.82 24.56
CA ASN A 109 -13.59 13.20 25.59
C ASN A 109 -13.74 14.74 25.60
N GLU A 110 -14.73 15.25 24.84
CA GLU A 110 -15.00 16.69 24.72
C GLU A 110 -15.33 17.36 26.06
N ALA A 111 -16.00 16.64 26.97
CA ALA A 111 -16.30 17.15 28.32
C ALA A 111 -15.04 17.38 29.17
N ARG A 112 -13.90 16.80 28.78
CA ARG A 112 -12.59 16.97 29.40
C ARG A 112 -11.58 17.61 28.46
N ALA A 113 -12.05 18.39 27.47
CA ALA A 113 -11.19 19.18 26.60
C ALA A 113 -10.75 20.49 27.26
N PHE A 114 -9.51 20.86 27.03
CA PHE A 114 -8.92 22.11 27.52
C PHE A 114 -8.55 23.01 26.35
N ALA A 115 -9.08 24.23 26.36
CA ALA A 115 -8.63 25.28 25.46
C ALA A 115 -7.16 25.58 25.77
N THR A 116 -6.33 25.59 24.74
CA THR A 116 -4.87 25.67 24.85
C THR A 116 -4.36 26.93 24.18
N THR A 117 -3.58 27.71 24.91
CA THR A 117 -2.81 28.84 24.38
C THR A 117 -1.32 28.60 24.61
N VAL A 118 -0.51 28.94 23.61
CA VAL A 118 0.95 28.85 23.68
C VAL A 118 1.49 30.26 23.88
N HIS A 119 2.41 30.43 24.82
CA HIS A 119 3.03 31.71 25.15
C HIS A 119 4.55 31.60 25.00
N SER A 120 5.20 32.66 24.51
CA SER A 120 6.66 32.72 24.45
C SER A 120 7.24 33.16 25.80
N VAL A 121 8.35 32.52 26.19
CA VAL A 121 9.13 32.85 27.39
C VAL A 121 10.60 32.91 26.96
N GLY A 122 11.06 34.10 26.53
CA GLY A 122 12.39 34.26 25.94
C GLY A 122 12.51 33.53 24.59
N SER A 123 13.45 32.57 24.50
CA SER A 123 13.61 31.67 23.33
C SER A 123 12.75 30.41 23.39
N ASP A 124 12.05 30.21 24.51
CA ASP A 124 11.35 28.97 24.83
C ASP A 124 9.83 29.21 24.91
N TYR A 125 9.05 28.17 25.15
CA TYR A 125 7.59 28.17 25.08
C TYR A 125 6.94 27.63 26.35
N ARG A 126 5.70 28.04 26.60
CA ARG A 126 4.87 27.54 27.70
C ARG A 126 3.44 27.32 27.22
N LEU A 127 2.81 26.24 27.67
CA LEU A 127 1.40 25.95 27.43
C LEU A 127 0.56 26.42 28.60
N VAL A 128 -0.60 27.01 28.29
CA VAL A 128 -1.65 27.32 29.24
C VAL A 128 -2.91 26.61 28.79
N LEU A 129 -3.50 25.84 29.71
CA LEU A 129 -4.73 25.11 29.53
C LEU A 129 -5.85 25.79 30.33
N ALA A 130 -7.01 25.97 29.71
CA ALA A 130 -8.21 26.46 30.35
C ALA A 130 -9.33 25.41 30.18
N ALA A 131 -9.89 24.94 31.30
CA ALA A 131 -11.04 24.04 31.27
C ALA A 131 -12.24 24.75 30.63
N GLN A 132 -12.96 24.07 29.73
CA GLN A 132 -14.24 24.56 29.20
C GLN A 132 -15.37 24.09 30.13
N GLY A 133 -16.05 24.99 30.86
CA GLY A 133 -17.17 24.67 31.75
C GLY A 133 -17.59 25.80 32.69
N GLU A 134 -18.82 25.73 33.23
CA GLU A 134 -19.52 26.79 34.00
C GLU A 134 -18.97 27.06 35.43
N GLY A 135 -17.89 26.41 35.86
CA GLY A 135 -17.28 26.64 37.16
C GLY A 135 -15.91 27.30 37.03
N GLY A 136 -15.84 28.62 37.23
CA GLY A 136 -14.62 29.45 37.41
C GLY A 136 -13.32 28.85 36.87
N ALA A 137 -12.99 29.18 35.61
CA ALA A 137 -11.91 28.57 34.81
C ALA A 137 -10.59 28.40 35.56
N THR A 138 -10.39 27.23 36.17
CA THR A 138 -9.09 26.83 36.70
C THR A 138 -8.16 26.66 35.50
N ARG A 139 -7.16 27.52 35.41
CA ARG A 139 -6.14 27.47 34.38
C ARG A 139 -4.95 26.69 34.90
N TYR A 140 -4.33 25.93 34.01
CA TYR A 140 -3.11 25.20 34.30
C TYR A 140 -2.01 25.71 33.37
N MET A 141 -0.77 25.70 33.84
CA MET A 141 0.39 26.01 33.01
C MET A 141 1.40 24.87 33.02
N SER A 142 2.10 24.70 31.91
CA SER A 142 3.20 23.75 31.82
C SER A 142 4.51 24.36 32.32
N ALA A 143 5.48 23.50 32.62
CA ALA A 143 6.88 23.91 32.62
C ALA A 143 7.29 24.48 31.25
N VAL A 144 8.34 25.31 31.22
CA VAL A 144 8.89 25.87 29.98
C VAL A 144 9.53 24.75 29.16
N PHE A 145 9.25 24.70 27.87
CA PHE A 145 9.80 23.73 26.94
C PHE A 145 10.34 24.42 25.69
N LYS A 146 11.28 23.76 25.03
CA LYS A 146 11.84 24.19 23.75
C LYS A 146 11.07 23.56 22.60
N ASP A 147 11.32 24.00 21.38
CA ASP A 147 10.80 23.34 20.17
C ASP A 147 11.50 21.99 19.91
N ARG A 148 11.32 21.07 20.87
CA ARG A 148 11.80 19.69 20.88
C ARG A 148 10.89 18.89 21.80
N VAL A 149 10.61 17.65 21.44
CA VAL A 149 9.78 16.76 22.26
C VAL A 149 10.54 16.40 23.54
N PRO A 150 10.00 16.68 24.74
CA PRO A 150 10.61 16.23 25.98
C PRO A 150 10.52 14.71 26.12
N ASN A 151 11.54 14.08 26.74
CA ASN A 151 11.54 12.63 26.99
C ASN A 151 10.50 12.17 28.04
N ALA A 152 9.88 13.11 28.77
CA ALA A 152 8.90 12.82 29.81
C ALA A 152 7.65 13.69 29.61
N PRO A 153 6.46 13.23 30.04
CA PRO A 153 5.24 14.04 29.99
C PRO A 153 5.42 15.37 30.72
N LEU A 154 4.97 16.47 30.09
CA LEU A 154 4.98 17.78 30.72
C LEU A 154 3.96 17.84 31.84
N ARG A 155 4.41 18.07 33.06
CA ARG A 155 3.52 18.25 34.20
C ARG A 155 2.84 19.62 34.12
N MET A 156 1.53 19.62 34.36
CA MET A 156 0.69 20.81 34.42
C MET A 156 0.48 21.21 35.88
N GLU A 157 0.68 22.49 36.18
CA GLU A 157 0.49 23.06 37.51
C GLU A 157 -0.62 24.12 37.48
N PRO A 158 -1.39 24.32 38.57
CA PRO A 158 -2.38 25.38 38.64
C PRO A 158 -1.73 26.75 38.41
N LEU A 159 -2.34 27.59 37.57
CA LEU A 159 -1.85 28.95 37.30
C LEU A 159 -2.03 29.83 38.55
N PRO A 160 -0.95 30.36 39.17
CA PRO A 160 -1.06 31.30 40.28
C PRO A 160 -1.74 32.59 39.82
N ALA A 161 -2.56 33.19 40.69
CA ALA A 161 -3.29 34.43 40.39
C ALA A 161 -2.36 35.61 40.03
N ASP A 162 -1.14 35.63 40.57
CA ASP A 162 -0.17 36.71 40.37
C ASP A 162 0.77 36.47 39.16
N GLN A 163 0.59 35.36 38.43
CA GLN A 163 1.44 35.03 37.29
C GLN A 163 1.05 35.85 36.05
N VAL A 164 1.91 36.80 35.67
CA VAL A 164 1.76 37.52 34.39
C VAL A 164 2.17 36.59 33.24
N LEU A 165 1.27 36.45 32.25
CA LEU A 165 1.50 35.73 31.00
C LEU A 165 1.73 36.74 29.87
N GLY A 166 2.70 36.47 28.99
CA GLY A 166 2.87 37.25 27.76
C GLY A 166 1.72 37.02 26.77
N ASP A 167 1.69 37.78 25.67
CA ASP A 167 0.66 37.59 24.65
C ASP A 167 0.71 36.16 24.05
N PRO A 168 -0.45 35.54 23.79
CA PRO A 168 -0.49 34.23 23.15
C PRO A 168 0.06 34.31 21.73
N LEU A 169 0.76 33.25 21.31
CA LEU A 169 1.28 33.11 19.95
C LEU A 169 0.14 33.16 18.94
N ASN A 170 0.40 33.80 17.80
CA ASN A 170 -0.57 33.83 16.70
C ASN A 170 -0.66 32.46 16.01
N LEU A 171 -1.70 32.27 15.19
CA LEU A 171 -1.96 30.98 14.53
C LEU A 171 -0.77 30.50 13.67
N ARG A 172 -0.08 31.40 12.96
CA ARG A 172 1.08 31.04 12.13
C ARG A 172 2.22 30.47 13.00
N GLN A 173 2.47 31.07 14.14
CA GLN A 173 3.50 30.64 15.09
C GLN A 173 3.13 29.30 15.76
N VAL A 174 1.85 29.09 16.10
CA VAL A 174 1.38 27.81 16.65
C VAL A 174 1.49 26.69 15.62
N ILE A 175 1.17 26.96 14.34
CA ILE A 175 1.35 26.00 13.24
C ILE A 175 2.83 25.64 13.06
N ALA A 176 3.75 26.60 13.22
CA ALA A 176 5.18 26.32 13.14
C ALA A 176 5.66 25.34 14.23
N LEU A 177 4.98 25.29 15.37
CA LEU A 177 5.27 24.36 16.49
C LEU A 177 4.42 23.08 16.45
N ARG A 178 3.61 22.87 15.40
CA ARG A 178 2.60 21.81 15.37
C ARG A 178 3.17 20.42 15.62
N ASP A 179 4.28 20.07 14.99
CA ASP A 179 4.85 18.72 15.11
C ASP A 179 5.36 18.45 16.53
N THR A 180 5.94 19.46 17.17
CA THR A 180 6.31 19.41 18.59
C THR A 180 5.06 19.24 19.45
N LEU A 181 4.05 20.09 19.28
CA LEU A 181 2.80 20.04 20.05
C LEU A 181 2.06 18.70 19.92
N MET A 182 2.00 18.13 18.71
CA MET A 182 1.40 16.81 18.45
C MET A 182 2.08 15.68 19.22
N ALA A 183 3.38 15.78 19.42
CA ALA A 183 4.16 14.77 20.14
C ALA A 183 4.17 14.96 21.66
N LEU A 184 3.66 16.09 22.18
CA LEU A 184 3.61 16.35 23.62
C LEU A 184 2.54 15.49 24.30
N LYS A 185 2.91 14.89 25.43
CA LYS A 185 1.98 14.32 26.41
C LYS A 185 1.97 15.22 27.64
N LEU A 186 0.80 15.67 28.06
CA LEU A 186 0.66 16.55 29.23
C LEU A 186 0.10 15.73 30.39
N SER A 187 0.74 15.78 31.57
CA SER A 187 0.27 15.12 32.78
C SER A 187 -0.39 16.13 33.70
N MET A 188 -1.67 15.93 34.00
CA MET A 188 -2.43 16.74 34.94
C MET A 188 -2.14 16.36 36.40
N PRO A 189 -2.47 17.22 37.39
CA PRO A 189 -2.29 16.92 38.81
C PRO A 189 -3.06 15.68 39.29
N ASP A 190 -4.17 15.33 38.62
CA ASP A 190 -4.97 14.12 38.86
C ASP A 190 -4.38 12.87 38.18
N GLN A 191 -3.15 12.95 37.66
CA GLN A 191 -2.45 11.91 36.89
C GLN A 191 -3.07 11.59 35.52
N THR A 192 -4.08 12.32 35.06
CA THR A 192 -4.60 12.13 33.70
C THR A 192 -3.64 12.67 32.65
N THR A 193 -3.53 11.97 31.52
CA THR A 193 -2.67 12.38 30.41
C THR A 193 -3.49 12.98 29.29
N LEU A 194 -3.23 14.24 28.93
CA LEU A 194 -3.81 14.90 27.78
C LEU A 194 -2.90 14.76 26.57
N GLN A 195 -3.52 14.63 25.40
CA GLN A 195 -2.85 14.57 24.12
C GLN A 195 -3.41 15.65 23.21
N TYR A 196 -2.66 15.94 22.15
CA TYR A 196 -3.04 16.95 21.16
C TYR A 196 -4.34 16.55 20.44
N ALA A 197 -5.41 17.33 20.63
CA ALA A 197 -6.68 17.16 19.93
C ALA A 197 -6.82 18.14 18.75
N GLY A 198 -6.11 19.27 18.79
CA GLY A 198 -6.05 20.24 17.72
C GLY A 198 -5.17 21.44 18.05
N LEU A 199 -5.07 22.41 17.13
CA LEU A 199 -4.19 23.59 17.30
C LEU A 199 -4.53 24.47 18.52
N ARG A 200 -5.73 24.31 19.08
CA ARG A 200 -6.22 25.09 20.22
C ARG A 200 -6.69 24.21 21.37
N GLU A 201 -6.52 22.90 21.29
CA GLU A 201 -7.15 21.98 22.24
C GLU A 201 -6.26 20.79 22.55
N PHE A 202 -6.17 20.50 23.85
CA PHE A 202 -5.65 19.25 24.37
C PHE A 202 -6.78 18.56 25.12
N ALA A 203 -6.91 17.26 24.92
CA ALA A 203 -7.99 16.50 25.50
C ALA A 203 -7.52 15.12 25.95
N VAL A 204 -8.35 14.46 26.76
CA VAL A 204 -8.18 13.06 27.10
C VAL A 204 -8.66 12.22 25.92
N PHE A 205 -7.80 11.32 25.44
CA PHE A 205 -8.16 10.32 24.46
C PHE A 205 -8.50 9.03 25.19
N GLU A 206 -9.72 8.55 25.03
CA GLU A 206 -10.19 7.31 25.61
C GLU A 206 -10.17 6.22 24.55
N PRO A 207 -9.49 5.09 24.78
CA PRO A 207 -9.48 4.00 23.81
C PRO A 207 -10.91 3.54 23.56
N VAL A 208 -11.28 3.33 22.30
CA VAL A 208 -12.62 2.82 21.94
C VAL A 208 -12.69 1.31 22.23
N TRP A 209 -11.56 0.63 22.06
CA TRP A 209 -11.45 -0.82 22.09
C TRP A 209 -10.45 -1.32 23.12
N GLN A 210 -10.79 -2.42 23.78
CA GLN A 210 -9.91 -3.16 24.66
C GLN A 210 -9.63 -4.54 24.09
N ALA A 211 -8.35 -4.92 24.07
CA ALA A 211 -7.91 -6.24 23.64
C ALA A 211 -8.50 -7.34 24.54
N GLN A 212 -9.02 -8.40 23.92
CA GLN A 212 -9.47 -9.61 24.61
C GLN A 212 -8.53 -10.79 24.34
N PRO A 213 -8.49 -11.80 25.24
CA PRO A 213 -7.82 -13.06 24.99
C PRO A 213 -8.34 -13.74 23.72
N GLY A 214 -7.47 -14.42 22.98
CA GLY A 214 -7.86 -15.10 21.73
C GLY A 214 -7.98 -14.20 20.50
N GLY A 215 -7.65 -12.90 20.62
CA GLY A 215 -7.61 -11.98 19.47
C GLY A 215 -8.83 -11.08 19.34
N GLY A 216 -9.88 -11.29 20.14
CA GLY A 216 -11.08 -10.46 20.15
C GLY A 216 -10.86 -9.02 20.64
N LEU A 217 -11.92 -8.23 20.51
CA LEU A 217 -12.02 -6.83 20.89
C LEU A 217 -13.28 -6.60 21.71
N LYS A 218 -13.17 -5.80 22.78
CA LYS A 218 -14.31 -5.33 23.56
C LYS A 218 -14.47 -3.83 23.34
N ARG A 219 -15.65 -3.39 22.93
CA ARG A 219 -15.96 -1.95 22.87
C ARG A 219 -16.18 -1.43 24.29
N LEU A 220 -15.55 -0.32 24.65
CA LEU A 220 -15.62 0.21 26.01
C LEU A 220 -16.94 0.96 26.30
N ALA A 221 -17.60 1.51 25.27
CA ALA A 221 -18.85 2.26 25.42
C ALA A 221 -20.06 1.41 25.86
N ASP A 222 -20.26 0.25 25.24
CA ASP A 222 -21.43 -0.63 25.47
C ASP A 222 -21.03 -2.01 26.04
N GLY A 223 -19.74 -2.31 26.10
CA GLY A 223 -19.22 -3.60 26.55
C GLY A 223 -19.33 -4.73 25.52
N ALA A 224 -19.75 -4.44 24.27
CA ALA A 224 -19.94 -5.43 23.22
C ALA A 224 -18.63 -6.15 22.87
N LEU A 225 -18.72 -7.46 22.65
CA LEU A 225 -17.57 -8.33 22.35
C LEU A 225 -17.59 -8.73 20.88
N TYR A 226 -16.49 -8.45 20.18
CA TYR A 226 -16.27 -8.80 18.80
C TYR A 226 -15.13 -9.82 18.69
N GLN A 227 -15.40 -10.96 18.05
CA GLN A 227 -14.43 -12.03 17.84
C GLN A 227 -14.00 -12.09 16.38
N PRO A 228 -12.74 -12.46 16.09
CA PRO A 228 -12.29 -12.64 14.72
C PRO A 228 -12.98 -13.85 14.08
N ASN A 229 -13.85 -13.59 13.10
CA ASN A 229 -14.44 -14.63 12.28
C ASN A 229 -13.54 -14.90 11.07
N ARG A 230 -12.87 -16.05 11.06
CA ARG A 230 -11.92 -16.45 10.01
C ARG A 230 -12.57 -17.02 8.75
N ASP A 231 -13.89 -17.18 8.74
CA ASP A 231 -14.65 -17.59 7.56
C ASP A 231 -15.10 -16.36 6.75
N THR A 232 -15.55 -15.31 7.44
CA THR A 232 -16.00 -14.06 6.80
C THR A 232 -14.87 -13.05 6.60
N GLY A 233 -13.84 -13.10 7.46
CA GLY A 233 -12.73 -12.15 7.49
C GLY A 233 -13.07 -10.85 8.22
N PHE A 234 -13.96 -10.87 9.20
CA PHE A 234 -14.35 -9.69 9.98
C PHE A 234 -14.28 -9.96 11.48
N PHE A 235 -14.17 -8.88 12.28
CA PHE A 235 -14.50 -8.95 13.70
C PHE A 235 -16.01 -8.84 13.84
N GLU A 236 -16.64 -9.85 14.43
CA GLU A 236 -18.10 -9.99 14.51
C GLU A 236 -18.56 -10.17 15.96
N ASP A 237 -19.69 -9.56 16.32
CA ASP A 237 -20.35 -9.81 17.60
C ASP A 237 -21.34 -11.00 17.52
N ALA A 238 -22.01 -11.31 18.62
CA ALA A 238 -22.99 -12.40 18.69
C ALA A 238 -24.22 -12.16 17.81
N GLN A 239 -24.47 -10.92 17.39
CA GLN A 239 -25.58 -10.50 16.53
C GLN A 239 -25.18 -10.47 15.05
N GLY A 240 -23.90 -10.73 14.73
CA GLY A 240 -23.36 -10.72 13.38
C GLY A 240 -23.00 -9.32 12.85
N GLN A 241 -22.92 -8.31 13.72
CA GLN A 241 -22.44 -6.98 13.32
C GLN A 241 -20.94 -7.02 13.03
N ARG A 242 -20.54 -6.51 11.86
CA ARG A 242 -19.16 -6.54 11.38
C ARG A 242 -18.45 -5.22 11.64
N LEU A 243 -17.20 -5.29 12.11
CA LEU A 243 -16.32 -4.12 12.19
C LEU A 243 -15.50 -3.95 10.92
N GLN A 244 -15.20 -2.70 10.57
CA GLN A 244 -14.24 -2.36 9.53
C GLN A 244 -12.99 -1.71 10.15
N PRO A 245 -11.79 -1.96 9.59
CA PRO A 245 -11.52 -2.76 8.40
C PRO A 245 -11.61 -4.27 8.67
N GLY A 246 -11.99 -5.04 7.64
CA GLY A 246 -11.88 -6.50 7.68
C GLY A 246 -10.46 -6.98 7.38
N PHE A 247 -10.28 -8.29 7.40
CA PHE A 247 -9.00 -8.96 7.18
C PHE A 247 -9.08 -10.10 6.17
N LYS A 248 -7.93 -10.35 5.54
CA LYS A 248 -7.76 -11.36 4.50
C LYS A 248 -7.83 -12.76 5.10
N VAL A 249 -8.72 -13.58 4.56
CA VAL A 249 -8.86 -15.02 4.85
C VAL A 249 -8.91 -15.85 3.58
N ASN A 250 -8.61 -17.14 3.71
CA ASN A 250 -8.76 -18.10 2.63
C ASN A 250 -10.22 -18.52 2.53
N VAL A 251 -10.83 -18.35 1.36
CA VAL A 251 -12.23 -18.73 1.07
C VAL A 251 -12.31 -19.96 0.16
N GLY A 252 -11.17 -20.61 -0.10
CA GLY A 252 -11.08 -21.78 -0.97
C GLY A 252 -11.63 -21.47 -2.37
N LEU A 253 -12.59 -22.28 -2.81
CA LEU A 253 -13.18 -22.17 -4.15
C LEU A 253 -14.38 -21.21 -4.22
N ALA A 254 -14.73 -20.49 -3.15
CA ALA A 254 -15.95 -19.68 -3.09
C ALA A 254 -16.06 -18.64 -4.22
N ASN A 255 -14.95 -18.01 -4.60
CA ASN A 255 -14.93 -17.03 -5.70
C ASN A 255 -15.26 -17.69 -7.05
N TYR A 256 -14.73 -18.90 -7.28
CA TYR A 256 -14.96 -19.65 -8.52
C TYR A 256 -16.37 -20.24 -8.58
N THR A 257 -16.87 -20.81 -7.48
CA THR A 257 -18.23 -21.35 -7.42
C THR A 257 -19.27 -20.26 -7.58
N ARG A 258 -19.02 -19.06 -7.04
CA ARG A 258 -19.90 -17.89 -7.24
C ARG A 258 -19.99 -17.49 -8.71
N MET A 259 -18.88 -17.43 -9.43
CA MET A 259 -18.86 -17.05 -10.85
C MET A 259 -19.73 -17.96 -11.74
N PHE A 260 -19.79 -19.26 -11.44
CA PHE A 260 -20.58 -20.23 -12.22
C PHE A 260 -21.98 -20.51 -11.63
N GLY A 261 -22.15 -20.36 -10.32
CA GLY A 261 -23.38 -20.67 -9.60
C GLY A 261 -24.40 -19.53 -9.58
N ASP A 262 -23.94 -18.28 -9.68
CA ASP A 262 -24.79 -17.09 -9.62
C ASP A 262 -25.41 -16.77 -11.00
N PRO A 263 -26.76 -16.85 -11.16
CA PRO A 263 -27.43 -16.53 -12.41
C PRO A 263 -27.13 -15.13 -12.96
N ASP A 264 -26.91 -14.16 -12.07
CA ASP A 264 -26.67 -12.76 -12.45
C ASP A 264 -25.27 -12.56 -13.02
N MET A 265 -24.30 -13.40 -12.62
CA MET A 265 -22.92 -13.36 -13.13
C MET A 265 -22.74 -14.20 -14.40
N ARG A 266 -23.32 -15.41 -14.43
CA ARG A 266 -23.06 -16.39 -15.50
C ARG A 266 -23.54 -15.93 -16.89
N GLY A 267 -24.68 -15.24 -16.95
CA GLY A 267 -25.31 -14.82 -18.21
C GLY A 267 -24.43 -13.82 -18.98
N PRO A 268 -24.10 -12.65 -18.37
CA PRO A 268 -23.17 -11.70 -18.95
C PRO A 268 -21.79 -12.30 -19.21
N PHE A 269 -21.28 -13.15 -18.30
CA PHE A 269 -19.98 -13.79 -18.46
C PHE A 269 -19.85 -14.57 -19.77
N LEU A 270 -20.80 -15.46 -20.06
CA LEU A 270 -20.72 -16.30 -21.26
C LEU A 270 -20.89 -15.47 -22.54
N SER A 271 -21.80 -14.48 -22.54
CA SER A 271 -21.98 -13.57 -23.67
C SER A 271 -20.71 -12.77 -23.97
N ILE A 272 -20.08 -12.21 -22.93
CA ILE A 272 -18.83 -11.44 -23.06
C ILE A 272 -17.71 -12.38 -23.54
N PHE A 273 -17.59 -13.57 -22.96
CA PHE A 273 -16.57 -14.55 -23.35
C PHE A 273 -16.64 -14.91 -24.83
N ILE A 274 -17.84 -15.27 -25.33
CA ILE A 274 -18.03 -15.59 -26.76
C ILE A 274 -17.67 -14.38 -27.62
N TRP A 275 -18.16 -13.19 -27.27
CA TRP A 275 -17.83 -11.97 -28.00
C TRP A 275 -16.33 -11.69 -28.03
N THR A 276 -15.63 -11.82 -26.90
CA THR A 276 -14.18 -11.62 -26.82
C THR A 276 -13.41 -12.61 -27.68
N VAL A 277 -13.81 -13.89 -27.69
CA VAL A 277 -13.18 -14.91 -28.55
C VAL A 277 -13.41 -14.61 -30.02
N VAL A 278 -14.64 -14.28 -30.42
CA VAL A 278 -14.97 -13.90 -31.80
C VAL A 278 -14.21 -12.64 -32.21
N PHE A 279 -14.21 -11.61 -31.38
CA PHE A 279 -13.49 -10.36 -31.62
C PHE A 279 -11.99 -10.59 -31.79
N ALA A 280 -11.35 -11.35 -30.91
CA ALA A 280 -9.93 -11.67 -31.01
C ALA A 280 -9.64 -12.49 -32.28
N GLY A 281 -10.47 -13.49 -32.58
CA GLY A 281 -10.36 -14.31 -33.79
C GLY A 281 -10.47 -13.47 -35.07
N LEU A 282 -11.51 -12.64 -35.18
CA LEU A 282 -11.69 -11.74 -36.33
C LEU A 282 -10.53 -10.76 -36.44
N THR A 283 -10.06 -10.19 -35.32
CA THR A 283 -8.91 -9.27 -35.30
C THR A 283 -7.66 -9.94 -35.86
N VAL A 284 -7.34 -11.16 -35.41
CA VAL A 284 -6.17 -11.92 -35.90
C VAL A 284 -6.32 -12.25 -37.39
N VAL A 285 -7.50 -12.71 -37.82
CA VAL A 285 -7.77 -13.05 -39.22
C VAL A 285 -7.61 -11.83 -40.12
N PHE A 286 -8.29 -10.72 -39.82
CA PHE A 286 -8.23 -9.51 -40.66
C PHE A 286 -6.85 -8.85 -40.63
N SER A 287 -6.23 -8.72 -39.46
CA SER A 287 -4.89 -8.11 -39.36
C SER A 287 -3.82 -8.94 -40.07
N THR A 288 -3.89 -10.27 -39.98
CA THR A 288 -2.97 -11.17 -40.69
C THR A 288 -3.23 -11.12 -42.20
N ALA A 289 -4.50 -11.20 -42.64
CA ALA A 289 -4.84 -11.16 -44.06
C ALA A 289 -4.40 -9.84 -44.72
N ILE A 290 -4.73 -8.70 -44.11
CA ILE A 290 -4.34 -7.38 -44.61
C ILE A 290 -2.83 -7.19 -44.50
N GLY A 291 -2.24 -7.48 -43.34
CA GLY A 291 -0.81 -7.30 -43.09
C GLY A 291 0.07 -8.16 -43.99
N MET A 292 -0.28 -9.42 -44.20
CA MET A 292 0.44 -10.33 -45.10
C MET A 292 0.29 -9.90 -46.56
N THR A 293 -0.92 -9.52 -46.99
CA THR A 293 -1.15 -9.03 -48.36
C THR A 293 -0.33 -7.77 -48.64
N LEU A 294 -0.38 -6.78 -47.74
CA LEU A 294 0.43 -5.57 -47.86
C LEU A 294 1.93 -5.88 -47.81
N ALA A 295 2.38 -6.81 -46.97
CA ALA A 295 3.79 -7.20 -46.90
C ALA A 295 4.30 -7.79 -48.23
N VAL A 296 3.51 -8.65 -48.88
CA VAL A 296 3.84 -9.22 -50.20
C VAL A 296 3.89 -8.12 -51.26
N VAL A 297 2.87 -7.24 -51.31
CA VAL A 297 2.81 -6.13 -52.28
C VAL A 297 3.99 -5.16 -52.11
N LEU A 298 4.31 -4.78 -50.88
CA LEU A 298 5.42 -3.86 -50.57
C LEU A 298 6.81 -4.48 -50.77
N ASN A 299 6.88 -5.79 -50.97
CA ASN A 299 8.11 -6.48 -51.35
C ASN A 299 8.31 -6.56 -52.87
N TRP A 300 7.30 -6.18 -53.67
CA TRP A 300 7.39 -6.24 -55.13
C TRP A 300 8.43 -5.24 -55.67
N GLU A 301 9.42 -5.73 -56.41
CA GLU A 301 10.52 -4.91 -56.96
C GLU A 301 10.05 -3.85 -57.97
N ALA A 302 8.96 -4.11 -58.70
CA ALA A 302 8.41 -3.16 -59.67
C ALA A 302 7.67 -1.98 -59.00
N LEU A 303 7.40 -2.06 -57.69
CA LEU A 303 6.69 -1.01 -56.97
C LEU A 303 7.58 0.22 -56.78
N LYS A 304 7.29 1.27 -57.55
CA LYS A 304 7.94 2.58 -57.39
C LYS A 304 7.64 3.14 -56.00
N TYR A 305 8.63 3.76 -55.35
CA TYR A 305 8.52 4.37 -54.02
C TYR A 305 8.14 3.42 -52.86
N ARG A 306 8.40 2.11 -52.97
CA ARG A 306 8.10 1.12 -51.92
C ARG A 306 8.51 1.50 -50.48
N THR A 307 9.64 2.21 -50.32
CA THR A 307 10.12 2.67 -49.01
C THR A 307 9.17 3.69 -48.38
N LEU A 308 8.63 4.62 -49.17
CA LEU A 308 7.68 5.62 -48.68
C LEU A 308 6.39 4.97 -48.18
N TYR A 309 5.81 4.06 -48.98
CA TYR A 309 4.61 3.32 -48.60
C TYR A 309 4.81 2.51 -47.32
N ARG A 310 5.97 1.85 -47.18
CA ARG A 310 6.31 1.08 -45.95
C ARG A 310 6.37 1.97 -44.72
N THR A 311 6.98 3.14 -44.81
CA THR A 311 7.08 4.08 -43.69
C THR A 311 5.71 4.62 -43.28
N LEU A 312 4.87 5.00 -44.24
CA LEU A 312 3.52 5.52 -43.97
C LEU A 312 2.61 4.46 -43.32
N LEU A 313 2.65 3.22 -43.81
CA LEU A 313 1.83 2.12 -43.28
C LEU A 313 2.28 1.63 -41.90
N PHE A 314 3.55 1.87 -41.53
CA PHE A 314 4.05 1.56 -40.18
C PHE A 314 3.72 2.65 -39.15
N LEU A 315 3.44 3.89 -39.60
CA LEU A 315 3.19 5.04 -38.73
C LEU A 315 2.10 4.79 -37.66
N PRO A 316 0.96 4.13 -37.96
CA PRO A 316 -0.08 3.90 -36.94
C PRO A 316 0.40 3.05 -35.76
N TYR A 317 1.35 2.13 -36.00
CA TYR A 317 1.94 1.31 -34.95
C TYR A 317 2.99 2.08 -34.13
N ALA A 318 3.68 3.04 -34.75
CA ALA A 318 4.66 3.88 -34.06
C ALA A 318 4.02 4.85 -33.06
N VAL A 319 2.74 5.21 -33.24
CA VAL A 319 1.99 6.05 -32.32
C VAL A 319 1.48 5.22 -31.13
N PRO A 320 1.63 5.69 -29.88
CA PRO A 320 1.08 5.00 -28.71
C PRO A 320 -0.43 4.77 -28.84
N GLY A 321 -0.86 3.52 -28.71
CA GLY A 321 -2.25 3.11 -28.95
C GLY A 321 -3.30 3.88 -28.15
N PHE A 322 -2.96 4.34 -26.94
CA PHE A 322 -3.86 5.14 -26.11
C PHE A 322 -4.35 6.42 -26.80
N ILE A 323 -3.46 7.16 -27.47
CA ILE A 323 -3.83 8.38 -28.19
C ILE A 323 -4.72 8.03 -29.39
N SER A 324 -4.33 7.02 -30.16
CA SER A 324 -5.09 6.59 -31.33
C SER A 324 -6.52 6.17 -30.96
N ILE A 325 -6.70 5.43 -29.86
CA ILE A 325 -8.02 5.02 -29.36
C ILE A 325 -8.89 6.24 -29.00
N LEU A 326 -8.32 7.26 -28.34
CA LEU A 326 -9.06 8.47 -28.00
C LEU A 326 -9.43 9.30 -29.22
N VAL A 327 -8.53 9.40 -30.21
CA VAL A 327 -8.82 10.06 -31.49
C VAL A 327 -9.98 9.35 -32.20
N PHE A 328 -9.93 8.03 -32.33
CA PHE A 328 -11.03 7.26 -32.92
C PHE A 328 -12.33 7.42 -32.12
N LYS A 329 -12.28 7.45 -30.77
CA LYS A 329 -13.46 7.72 -29.94
C LYS A 329 -14.09 9.08 -30.27
N GLY A 330 -13.29 10.11 -30.55
CA GLY A 330 -13.77 11.41 -31.00
C GLY A 330 -14.36 11.37 -32.41
N LEU A 331 -13.66 10.74 -33.36
CA LEU A 331 -14.10 10.61 -34.75
C LEU A 331 -15.42 9.86 -34.90
N PHE A 332 -15.62 8.79 -34.11
CA PHE A 332 -16.84 7.99 -34.07
C PHE A 332 -17.92 8.57 -33.13
N ASN A 333 -17.76 9.80 -32.62
CA ASN A 333 -18.81 10.44 -31.84
C ASN A 333 -20.08 10.59 -32.69
N GLN A 334 -21.23 10.20 -32.13
CA GLN A 334 -22.50 10.15 -32.88
C GLN A 334 -23.09 11.52 -33.21
N ASN A 335 -22.77 12.55 -32.42
CA ASN A 335 -23.38 13.89 -32.55
C ASN A 335 -22.44 14.92 -33.18
N PHE A 336 -21.13 14.77 -32.95
CA PHE A 336 -20.12 15.77 -33.31
C PHE A 336 -18.89 15.17 -34.00
N GLY A 337 -18.88 13.86 -34.22
CA GLY A 337 -17.73 13.19 -34.81
C GLY A 337 -17.67 13.44 -36.30
N GLU A 338 -16.49 13.75 -36.83
CA GLU A 338 -16.27 14.04 -38.26
C GLU A 338 -16.70 12.90 -39.20
N LEU A 339 -16.87 11.67 -38.70
CA LEU A 339 -17.37 10.54 -39.49
C LEU A 339 -18.90 10.47 -39.55
N ASN A 340 -19.60 11.14 -38.63
CA ASN A 340 -21.07 11.13 -38.50
C ASN A 340 -21.70 12.53 -38.65
N ALA A 341 -20.89 13.59 -38.73
CA ALA A 341 -21.28 14.95 -39.09
C ALA A 341 -21.66 15.03 -40.57
#